data_AF-A0A8J4WSX6-F1
#
_entry.id   AF-A0A8J4WSX6-F1
#
_cell.length_a   1.000
_cell.length_b   1.000
_cell.length_c   1.000
_cell.angle_alpha   90.00
_cell.angle_beta   90.00
_cell.angle_gamma   90.00
#
_symmetry.space_group_name_H-M   'P 1'
#
loop_
_entity.id
_entity.type
_entity.pdbx_description
1 polymer ?
#
loop_
_entity_poly.entity_id
_entity_poly.type
_entity_poly.pdbx_seq_one_letter_code
_entity_poly.pdbx_strand_id
1 'polypeptide(L)'
;KTKPELRSDLKGAALTGNPVTLTCTLKLQSAGWKFYWIKDTQRTETETATQSYTIRSVRVSDGGQYRCRAGKGKPIYYTHYSDALWVNVT
;
A
#
# COMPACT_ATOMS: atom_id res chain seq x y z
N LYS A 1 4.45 -17.35 5.42
CA LYS A 1 5.11 -16.25 4.65
C LYS A 1 5.26 -15.05 5.59
N THR A 2 6.19 -14.12 5.35
CA THR A 2 6.26 -12.90 6.17
C THR A 2 5.02 -12.04 5.94
N LYS A 3 4.59 -11.28 6.95
CA LYS A 3 3.53 -10.28 6.85
C LYS A 3 4.16 -8.87 6.84
N PRO A 4 3.98 -8.06 5.79
CA PRO A 4 4.41 -6.67 5.78
C PRO A 4 3.60 -5.81 6.76
N GLU A 5 4.18 -4.69 7.16
CA GLU A 5 3.49 -3.68 7.95
C GLU A 5 3.11 -2.49 7.04
N LEU A 6 1.83 -2.14 7.04
CA LEU A 6 1.29 -1.03 6.26
C LEU A 6 1.09 0.20 7.15
N ARG A 7 1.63 1.33 6.71
CA ARG A 7 1.54 2.63 7.40
C ARG A 7 1.11 3.72 6.42
N SER A 8 0.49 4.77 6.93
CA SER A 8 0.21 6.00 6.19
C SER A 8 1.02 7.16 6.79
N ASP A 9 1.36 8.15 5.97
CA ASP A 9 1.95 9.43 6.42
C ASP A 9 0.93 10.34 7.12
N LEU A 10 -0.37 10.08 6.92
CA LEU A 10 -1.45 10.84 7.54
C LEU A 10 -1.55 10.62 9.05
N LYS A 11 -1.84 11.72 9.77
CA LYS A 11 -2.27 11.70 11.16
C LYS A 11 -3.73 12.13 11.25
N GLY A 12 -4.64 11.32 10.69
CA GLY A 12 -6.08 11.60 10.65
C GLY A 12 -6.68 11.40 9.27
N ALA A 13 -7.74 12.16 8.97
CA ALA A 13 -8.37 12.15 7.66
C ALA A 13 -7.52 12.89 6.62
N ALA A 14 -7.45 12.35 5.41
CA ALA A 14 -6.91 13.04 4.26
C ALA A 14 -7.85 14.17 3.86
N LEU A 15 -7.30 15.34 3.55
CA LEU A 15 -8.07 16.40 2.91
C LEU A 15 -8.07 16.17 1.40
N THR A 16 -9.25 16.32 0.78
CA THR A 16 -9.38 16.27 -0.67
C THR A 16 -8.40 17.24 -1.34
N GLY A 17 -7.72 16.78 -2.39
CA GLY A 17 -6.71 17.54 -3.12
C GLY A 17 -5.28 17.33 -2.63
N ASN A 18 -5.08 16.92 -1.37
CA ASN A 18 -3.75 16.72 -0.79
C ASN A 18 -3.17 15.35 -1.16
N PRO A 19 -1.82 15.21 -1.17
CA PRO A 19 -1.17 13.94 -1.36
C PRO A 19 -1.25 13.07 -0.11
N VAL A 20 -1.33 11.76 -0.33
CA VAL A 20 -1.25 10.73 0.73
C VAL A 20 -0.28 9.67 0.30
N THR A 21 0.62 9.27 1.20
CA THR A 21 1.61 8.22 0.95
C THR A 21 1.43 7.06 1.91
N LEU A 22 1.14 5.90 1.35
CA LEU A 22 1.17 4.63 2.05
C LEU A 22 2.56 3.99 1.93
N THR A 23 3.06 3.43 3.02
CA THR A 23 4.36 2.74 3.09
C THR A 23 4.16 1.31 3.56
N CYS A 24 4.71 0.35 2.82
CA CYS A 24 4.63 -1.08 3.09
C CYS A 24 6.00 -1.61 3.50
N THR A 25 6.27 -1.72 4.80
CA THR A 25 7.60 -2.11 5.30
C THR A 25 7.69 -3.63 5.47
N LEU A 26 8.84 -4.19 5.10
CA LEU A 26 9.22 -5.56 5.43
C LEU A 26 10.31 -5.51 6.50
N LYS A 27 10.17 -6.30 7.56
CA LYS A 27 11.23 -6.46 8.57
C LYS A 27 12.54 -7.00 7.98
N LEU A 28 12.44 -7.70 6.85
CA LEU A 28 13.58 -8.18 6.07
C LEU A 28 14.02 -7.07 5.12
N GLN A 29 15.07 -6.32 5.49
CA GLN A 29 15.72 -5.39 4.59
C GLN A 29 16.32 -6.16 3.42
N SER A 30 15.72 -6.04 2.24
CA SER A 30 16.29 -6.66 1.05
C SER A 30 15.95 -5.84 -0.18
N ALA A 31 16.97 -5.52 -0.97
CA ALA A 31 16.79 -4.94 -2.29
C ALA A 31 16.07 -5.93 -3.24
N GLY A 32 15.35 -5.40 -4.21
CA GLY A 32 14.74 -6.17 -5.30
C GLY A 32 13.37 -6.79 -5.01
N TRP A 33 12.65 -6.32 -3.99
CA TRP A 33 11.22 -6.59 -3.85
C TRP A 33 10.40 -5.63 -4.71
N LYS A 34 9.33 -6.14 -5.29
CA LYS A 34 8.22 -5.34 -5.83
C LYS A 34 7.07 -5.34 -4.83
N PHE A 35 6.33 -4.26 -4.78
CA PHE A 35 5.20 -4.10 -3.86
C PHE A 35 3.91 -4.05 -4.64
N TYR A 36 2.88 -4.65 -4.06
CA TYR A 36 1.57 -4.84 -4.66
C TYR A 36 0.53 -4.29 -3.69
N TRP A 37 -0.31 -3.40 -4.19
CA TRP A 37 -1.28 -2.65 -3.41
C TRP A 37 -2.68 -2.98 -3.89
N ILE A 38 -3.59 -3.23 -2.96
CA ILE A 38 -5.00 -3.43 -3.26
C ILE A 38 -5.85 -2.59 -2.33
N LYS A 39 -6.81 -1.91 -2.94
CA LYS A 39 -7.92 -1.27 -2.26
C LYS A 39 -9.15 -2.16 -2.37
N ASP A 40 -9.99 -2.23 -1.34
CA ASP A 40 -11.26 -2.96 -1.32
C ASP A 40 -12.15 -2.77 -2.57
N THR A 41 -12.20 -1.57 -3.14
CA THR A 41 -12.99 -1.28 -4.36
C THR A 41 -12.29 -1.68 -5.66
N GLN A 42 -11.03 -2.15 -5.62
CA GLN A 42 -10.25 -2.52 -6.80
C GLN A 42 -10.24 -4.04 -7.01
N ARG A 43 -10.31 -4.46 -8.28
CA ARG A 43 -10.20 -5.88 -8.68
C ARG A 43 -8.77 -6.34 -8.90
N THR A 44 -7.87 -5.40 -9.18
CA THR A 44 -6.49 -5.66 -9.59
C THR A 44 -5.53 -4.93 -8.67
N GLU A 45 -4.38 -5.55 -8.42
CA GLU A 45 -3.32 -4.91 -7.66
C GLU A 45 -2.58 -3.86 -8.49
N THR A 46 -2.13 -2.80 -7.83
CA THR A 46 -1.17 -1.86 -8.40
C THR A 46 0.24 -2.28 -8.00
N GLU A 47 1.16 -2.42 -8.97
CA GLU A 47 2.57 -2.75 -8.70
C GLU A 47 3.41 -1.47 -8.55
N THR A 48 4.28 -1.42 -7.55
CA THR A 48 5.31 -0.38 -7.38
C THR A 48 6.68 -1.01 -7.20
N ALA A 49 7.72 -0.36 -7.74
CA ALA A 49 9.10 -0.78 -7.55
C ALA A 49 9.64 -0.43 -6.14
N THR A 50 9.02 0.55 -5.47
CA THR A 50 9.36 0.98 -4.13
C THR A 50 8.29 0.55 -3.14
N GLN A 51 8.63 0.60 -1.85
CA GLN A 51 7.71 0.32 -0.74
C GLN A 51 6.63 1.39 -0.54
N SER A 52 6.53 2.39 -1.41
CA SER A 52 5.66 3.55 -1.24
C SER A 52 4.63 3.63 -2.37
N TYR A 53 3.39 3.95 -2.00
CA TYR A 53 2.29 4.21 -2.90
C TYR A 53 1.68 5.57 -2.59
N THR A 54 1.82 6.52 -3.52
CA THR A 54 1.39 7.90 -3.32
C THR A 54 0.22 8.24 -4.23
N ILE A 55 -0.88 8.66 -3.62
CA ILE A 55 -2.01 9.28 -4.31
C ILE A 55 -1.77 10.78 -4.27
N ARG A 56 -1.45 11.40 -5.43
CA ARG A 56 -0.97 12.79 -5.46
C ARG A 56 -2.04 13.83 -5.11
N SER A 57 -3.29 13.55 -5.46
CA SER A 57 -4.42 14.43 -5.21
C SER A 57 -5.63 13.57 -4.89
N VAL A 58 -5.83 13.36 -3.59
CA VAL A 58 -6.84 12.44 -3.06
C VAL A 58 -8.25 12.97 -3.30
N ARG A 59 -9.17 12.07 -3.64
CA ARG A 59 -10.61 12.29 -3.77
C ARG A 59 -11.36 11.48 -2.73
N VAL A 60 -12.61 11.84 -2.46
CA VAL A 60 -13.50 11.06 -1.56
C VAL A 60 -13.55 9.59 -1.99
N SER A 61 -13.55 9.33 -3.31
CA SER A 61 -13.52 7.98 -3.87
C SER A 61 -12.25 7.19 -3.60
N ASP A 62 -11.16 7.83 -3.14
CA ASP A 62 -9.91 7.17 -2.78
C ASP A 62 -9.95 6.64 -1.33
N GLY A 63 -10.91 7.09 -0.51
CA GLY A 63 -11.12 6.53 0.82
C GLY A 63 -11.54 5.07 0.79
N GLY A 64 -11.06 4.27 1.74
CA GLY A 64 -11.36 2.84 1.84
C GLY A 64 -10.27 2.03 2.53
N GLN A 65 -10.42 0.70 2.48
CA GLN A 65 -9.47 -0.23 3.10
C GLN A 65 -8.34 -0.60 2.13
N TYR A 66 -7.10 -0.33 2.53
CA TYR A 66 -5.89 -0.67 1.79
C TYR A 66 -5.15 -1.84 2.43
N ARG A 67 -4.55 -2.68 1.58
CA ARG A 67 -3.60 -3.73 1.97
C ARG A 67 -2.42 -3.71 1.01
N CYS A 68 -1.27 -4.17 1.50
CA CYS A 68 -0.08 -4.34 0.67
C CYS A 68 0.52 -5.74 0.82
N ARG A 69 1.24 -6.19 -0.21
CA ARG A 69 2.14 -7.35 -0.14
C ARG A 69 3.37 -7.10 -0.97
N ALA A 70 4.39 -7.93 -0.81
CA ALA A 70 5.60 -7.87 -1.62
C ALA A 70 5.82 -9.17 -2.40
N GLY A 71 6.45 -9.07 -3.56
CA GLY A 71 6.82 -10.19 -4.42
C GLY A 71 8.25 -10.08 -4.95
N LYS A 72 8.94 -11.20 -5.07
CA LYS A 72 10.29 -11.29 -5.65
C LYS A 72 10.51 -12.61 -6.37
N GLY A 73 11.39 -12.63 -7.36
CA GLY A 73 11.82 -13.83 -8.09
C GLY A 73 11.10 -14.04 -9.43
N LYS A 74 11.51 -15.11 -10.14
CA LYS A 74 10.90 -15.62 -11.38
C LYS A 74 10.84 -17.16 -11.28
N PRO A 75 9.71 -17.79 -10.92
CA PRO A 75 8.38 -17.19 -10.69
C PRO A 75 8.31 -16.35 -9.41
N ILE A 76 7.31 -15.46 -9.32
CA ILE A 76 7.19 -14.51 -8.21
C ILE A 76 6.71 -15.22 -6.94
N TYR A 77 7.50 -15.12 -5.87
CA TYR A 77 7.11 -15.51 -4.53
C TYR A 77 6.54 -14.32 -3.77
N TYR A 78 5.25 -14.40 -3.42
CA TYR A 78 4.55 -13.36 -2.66
C TYR A 78 4.61 -13.59 -1.14
N THR A 79 4.70 -12.51 -0.38
CA THR A 79 4.42 -12.47 1.06
C THR A 79 2.93 -12.68 1.36
N HIS A 80 2.54 -12.73 2.64
CA HIS A 80 1.13 -12.48 2.98
C HIS A 80 0.79 -11.02 2.73
N TYR A 81 -0.51 -10.71 2.63
CA TYR A 81 -0.98 -9.34 2.74
C TYR A 81 -0.73 -8.81 4.16
N SER A 82 -0.47 -7.52 4.25
CA SER A 82 -0.46 -6.76 5.50
C SER A 82 -1.82 -6.82 6.19
N ASP A 83 -1.84 -6.36 7.43
CA ASP A 83 -3.11 -5.94 8.02
C ASP A 83 -3.70 -4.79 7.20
N ALA A 84 -5.02 -4.68 7.29
CA ALA A 84 -5.77 -3.62 6.62
C ALA A 84 -5.56 -2.27 7.28
N LEU A 85 -5.39 -1.23 6.46
CA LEU A 85 -5.37 0.16 6.92
C LEU A 85 -6.51 0.93 6.25
N TRP A 86 -7.34 1.58 7.06
CA TRP A 86 -8.41 2.44 6.53
C TRP A 86 -7.87 3.84 6.26
N VAL A 87 -8.05 4.33 5.04
CA VAL A 87 -7.77 5.72 4.67
C VAL A 87 -9.09 6.47 4.63
N ASN A 88 -9.26 7.41 5.56
CA ASN A 88 -10.42 8.31 5.57
C ASN A 88 -10.12 9.57 4.75
N VAL A 89 -11.11 10.06 4.00
CA VAL A 89 -10.99 11.30 3.20
C VAL A 89 -12.15 12.21 3.55
N THR A 90 -11.85 13.49 3.77
CA THR A 90 -12.81 14.56 4.08
C THR A 90 -12.67 15.71 3.09
#